data_AF-A0A371I686-F1
#
_entry.id   AF-A0A371I686-F1
#
_cell.length_a   1.000
_cell.length_b   1.000
_cell.length_c   1.000
_cell.angle_alpha   90.00
_cell.angle_beta   90.00
_cell.angle_gamma   90.00
#
_symmetry.space_group_name_H-M   'P 1'
#
loop_
_entity.id
_entity.type
_entity.pdbx_description
1 polymer ?
#
loop_
_entity_poly.entity_id
_entity_poly.type
_entity_poly.pdbx_seq_one_letter_code
_entity_poly.pdbx_strand_id
1 'polypeptide(L)'
;MNVPGEVLSNIQVYNHQERNLFNKLYATCQHHQISEQLLVQYFYEGLAMMDRNMIDAASGGAFMGKTPTTARHLISNMASNT
;
A
#
# COMPACT_ATOMS: atom_id res chain seq x y z
N MET A 1 27.93 0.97 -6.51
CA MET A 1 27.50 1.66 -5.27
C MET A 1 26.75 0.65 -4.44
N ASN A 2 27.35 0.15 -3.36
CA ASN A 2 26.76 -0.87 -2.51
C ASN A 2 25.81 -0.17 -1.53
N VAL A 3 24.51 -0.35 -1.69
CA VAL A 3 23.51 0.22 -0.78
C VAL A 3 23.68 -0.51 0.57
N PRO A 4 23.96 0.20 1.68
CA PRO A 4 24.21 -0.45 2.97
C PRO A 4 22.95 -1.20 3.44
N GLY A 5 23.13 -2.42 3.95
CA GLY A 5 22.04 -3.33 4.33
C GLY A 5 21.04 -2.76 5.36
N GLU A 6 21.38 -1.67 6.05
CA GLU A 6 20.45 -0.92 6.90
C GLU A 6 19.33 -0.23 6.11
N VAL A 7 19.60 0.23 4.89
CA VAL A 7 18.58 0.88 4.03
C VAL A 7 17.55 -0.16 3.58
N LEU A 8 17.99 -1.36 3.20
CA LEU A 8 17.10 -2.47 2.85
C LEU A 8 16.29 -2.93 4.07
N SER A 9 16.91 -3.00 5.24
CA SER A 9 16.22 -3.36 6.49
C SER A 9 15.14 -2.33 6.87
N ASN A 10 15.43 -1.03 6.75
CA ASN A 10 14.46 0.02 7.00
C ASN A 10 13.30 0.00 6.01
N ILE A 11 13.56 -0.26 4.72
CA ILE A 11 12.52 -0.41 3.70
C ILE A 11 11.66 -1.65 3.97
N GLN A 12 12.26 -2.78 4.38
CA GLN A 12 11.51 -4.00 4.70
C GLN A 12 10.66 -3.85 5.97
N VAL A 13 11.18 -3.17 7.00
CA VAL A 13 10.42 -2.86 8.23
C VAL A 13 9.26 -1.91 7.91
N TYR A 14 9.48 -0.91 7.06
CA TYR A 14 8.45 0.03 6.62
C TYR A 14 7.34 -0.70 5.85
N ASN A 15 7.69 -1.51 4.85
CA ASN A 15 6.74 -2.33 4.09
C ASN A 15 5.97 -3.33 4.96
N HIS A 16 6.63 -3.95 5.94
CA HIS A 16 5.97 -4.85 6.88
C HIS A 16 4.99 -4.11 7.80
N GLN A 17 5.34 -2.90 8.25
CA GLN A 17 4.49 -2.07 9.09
C GLN A 17 3.27 -1.54 8.33
N GLU A 18 3.43 -1.12 7.07
CA GLU A 18 2.32 -0.71 6.21
C GLU A 18 1.37 -1.88 5.89
N ARG A 19 1.92 -3.08 5.63
CA ARG A 19 1.11 -4.30 5.45
C ARG A 19 0.32 -4.65 6.72
N ASN A 20 0.94 -4.51 7.89
CA ASN A 20 0.30 -4.78 9.17
C ASN A 20 -0.79 -3.74 9.46
N LEU A 21 -0.58 -2.46 9.11
CA LEU A 21 -1.58 -1.42 9.20
C LEU A 21 -2.79 -1.72 8.31
N PHE A 22 -2.55 -2.11 7.04
CA PHE A 22 -3.62 -2.48 6.11
C PHE A 22 -4.43 -3.69 6.59
N ASN A 23 -3.76 -4.77 7.01
CA ASN A 23 -4.44 -5.97 7.53
C ASN A 23 -5.22 -5.69 8.82
N LYS A 24 -4.68 -4.84 9.70
CA LYS A 24 -5.35 -4.45 10.94
C LYS A 24 -6.61 -3.62 10.65
N LEU A 25 -6.51 -2.67 9.72
CA LEU A 25 -7.65 -1.87 9.25
C LEU A 25 -8.70 -2.74 8.56
N TYR A 26 -8.29 -3.67 7.71
CA TYR A 26 -9.20 -4.62 7.07
C TYR A 26 -9.95 -5.49 8.09
N ALA A 27 -9.25 -5.99 9.11
CA ALA A 27 -9.83 -6.80 10.18
C ALA A 27 -10.80 -6.01 11.07
N THR A 28 -10.52 -4.73 11.37
CA THR A 28 -11.48 -3.88 12.11
C THR A 28 -12.68 -3.48 11.26
N CYS A 29 -12.54 -3.39 9.93
CA CYS A 29 -13.61 -2.99 9.02
C CYS A 29 -14.60 -4.11 8.67
N GLN A 30 -14.26 -5.38 8.94
CA GLN A 30 -15.10 -6.54 8.62
C GLN A 30 -16.50 -6.52 9.27
N HIS A 31 -16.71 -5.70 10.31
CA HIS A 31 -17.98 -5.58 11.02
C HIS A 31 -18.82 -4.33 10.68
N HIS A 32 -18.32 -3.38 9.89
CA HIS A 32 -18.94 -2.03 9.81
C HIS A 32 -19.38 -1.57 8.41
N GLN A 33 -19.45 -2.46 7.42
CA GLN A 33 -19.89 -2.09 6.05
C GLN A 33 -19.07 -0.94 5.44
N ILE A 34 -17.83 -0.75 5.90
CA ILE A 34 -16.91 0.26 5.37
C ILE A 34 -16.60 -0.10 3.92
N SER A 35 -16.88 0.82 3.00
CA SER A 35 -16.67 0.62 1.58
C SER A 35 -15.19 0.35 1.29
N GLU A 36 -14.88 -0.64 0.46
CA GLU A 36 -13.49 -0.94 0.05
C GLU A 36 -12.80 0.29 -0.55
N GLN A 37 -13.54 1.21 -1.19
CA GLN A 37 -12.99 2.48 -1.67
C GLN A 37 -12.43 3.33 -0.53
N LEU A 38 -13.12 3.39 0.62
CA LEU A 38 -12.68 4.19 1.75
C LEU A 38 -11.41 3.61 2.39
N LEU A 39 -11.30 2.28 2.45
CA LEU A 39 -10.10 1.57 2.90
C LEU A 39 -8.91 1.83 1.98
N VAL A 40 -9.12 1.77 0.65
CA VAL A 40 -8.09 2.06 -0.34
C VAL A 40 -7.64 3.52 -0.26
N GLN A 41 -8.59 4.45 -0.12
CA GLN A 41 -8.32 5.87 0.06
C GLN A 41 -7.46 6.12 1.30
N TYR A 42 -7.86 5.56 2.45
CA TYR A 42 -7.17 5.74 3.71
C TYR A 42 -5.77 5.12 3.69
N PHE A 43 -5.62 3.96 3.03
CA PHE A 43 -4.32 3.35 2.82
C PHE A 43 -3.42 4.25 1.97
N TYR A 44 -3.91 4.74 0.83
CA TYR A 44 -3.14 5.65 -0.02
C TYR A 44 -2.74 6.94 0.69
N GLU A 45 -3.63 7.53 1.50
CA GLU A 45 -3.34 8.69 2.32
C GLU A 45 -2.40 8.40 3.50
N GLY A 46 -2.27 7.13 3.89
CA GLY A 46 -1.34 6.66 4.93
C GLY A 46 0.07 6.35 4.42
N LEU A 47 0.25 6.13 3.11
CA LEU A 47 1.54 5.81 2.49
C LEU A 47 2.50 7.00 2.48
N ALA A 48 3.82 6.74 2.50
CA ALA A 48 4.80 7.76 2.19
C ALA A 48 4.70 8.26 0.74
N MET A 49 5.20 9.47 0.50
CA MET A 49 5.20 10.10 -0.83
C MET A 49 5.90 9.24 -1.91
N MET A 50 6.95 8.51 -1.54
CA MET A 50 7.65 7.61 -2.46
C MET A 50 6.79 6.41 -2.87
N ASP A 51 6.12 5.77 -1.91
CA ASP A 51 5.24 4.62 -2.18
C ASP A 51 4.02 5.04 -2.98
N ARG A 52 3.45 6.23 -2.72
CA ARG A 52 2.40 6.81 -3.56
C ARG A 52 2.85 7.00 -5.00
N ASN A 53 4.03 7.58 -5.22
CA ASN A 53 4.58 7.77 -6.56
C ASN A 53 4.81 6.46 -7.30
N MET A 54 5.28 5.40 -6.62
CA MET A 54 5.40 4.07 -7.23
C MET A 54 4.05 3.47 -7.57
N ILE A 55 3.07 3.58 -6.68
CA ILE A 55 1.71 3.09 -6.92
C ILE A 55 1.04 3.85 -8.07
N ASP A 56 1.17 5.17 -8.12
CA ASP A 56 0.66 5.99 -9.21
C ASP A 56 1.33 5.60 -10.53
N ALA A 57 2.66 5.45 -10.57
CA ALA A 57 3.37 4.99 -11.76
C ALA A 57 2.92 3.58 -12.20
N ALA A 58 2.77 2.64 -11.27
CA ALA A 58 2.28 1.29 -11.55
C ALA A 58 0.80 1.26 -11.98
N SER A 59 0.00 2.24 -11.54
CA SER A 59 -1.41 2.40 -11.92
C SER A 59 -1.60 3.09 -13.28
N GLY A 60 -0.53 3.64 -13.86
CA GLY A 60 -0.57 4.46 -15.07
C GLY A 60 -0.97 5.92 -14.83
N GLY A 61 -0.71 6.44 -13.62
CA GLY A 61 -0.87 7.84 -13.25
C GLY A 61 -1.76 8.02 -12.03
N ALA A 62 -3.06 7.74 -12.15
CA ALA A 62 -4.03 8.04 -11.09
C ALA A 62 -4.53 6.77 -10.40
N PHE A 63 -3.93 6.43 -9.25
CA PHE A 63 -4.36 5.27 -8.46
C PHE A 63 -5.79 5.42 -7.92
N MET A 64 -6.15 6.62 -7.46
CA MET A 64 -7.50 6.94 -6.95
C MET A 64 -8.62 6.78 -7.98
N GLY A 65 -8.30 6.76 -9.27
CA GLY A 65 -9.27 6.52 -10.34
C GLY A 65 -9.55 5.03 -10.60
N LYS A 66 -8.86 4.12 -9.91
CA LYS A 66 -9.00 2.67 -10.11
C LYS A 66 -10.09 2.09 -9.21
N THR A 67 -10.69 0.99 -9.67
CA THR A 67 -11.64 0.23 -8.85
C THR A 67 -10.91 -0.37 -7.63
N PRO A 68 -11.60 -0.58 -6.50
CA PRO A 68 -10.98 -1.14 -5.29
C PRO A 68 -10.27 -2.48 -5.54
N THR A 69 -10.81 -3.29 -6.45
CA THR A 69 -10.24 -4.58 -6.84
C THR A 69 -8.87 -4.40 -7.52
N THR A 70 -8.74 -3.45 -8.44
CA THR A 70 -7.48 -3.13 -9.11
C THR A 70 -6.48 -2.53 -8.13
N ALA A 71 -6.92 -1.63 -7.25
CA ALA A 71 -6.09 -1.04 -6.22
C ALA A 71 -5.48 -2.10 -5.29
N ARG A 72 -6.30 -3.04 -4.82
CA ARG A 72 -5.86 -4.16 -3.99
C ARG A 72 -4.87 -5.08 -4.71
N HIS A 73 -5.09 -5.34 -6.01
CA HIS A 73 -4.14 -6.09 -6.82
C HIS A 73 -2.78 -5.38 -6.93
N LEU A 74 -2.77 -4.06 -7.17
CA LEU A 74 -1.52 -3.27 -7.27
C LEU A 74 -0.76 -3.25 -5.94
N ILE A 75 -1.45 -3.06 -4.82
CA ILE A 75 -0.87 -3.11 -3.47
C ILE A 75 -0.25 -4.49 -3.20
N SER A 76 -0.97 -5.56 -3.54
CA SER A 76 -0.45 -6.92 -3.41
C SER A 76 0.78 -7.15 -4.29
N ASN A 77 0.79 -6.63 -5.51
CA ASN A 77 1.89 -6.82 -6.45
C ASN A 77 3.16 -6.06 -6.04
N MET A 78 3.01 -4.90 -5.40
CA MET A 78 4.11 -4.18 -4.75
C MET A 78 4.66 -4.97 -3.57
N ALA A 79 3.78 -5.53 -2.73
CA ALA A 79 4.18 -6.34 -1.58
C ALA A 79 4.88 -7.67 -1.96
N SER A 80 4.71 -8.14 -3.20
CA SER A 80 5.34 -9.34 -3.75
C SER A 80 6.62 -9.08 -4.56
N ASN A 81 6.95 -7.82 -4.88
CA ASN A 81 8.18 -7.45 -5.60
C ASN A 81 9.33 -7.03 -4.66
N THR A 82 9.24 -7.39 -3.38
CA THR A 82 10.32 -7.30 -2.35
C THR A 82 10.70 -8.69 -1.89
#